data_AF-A0A6G2ICY9-F1
#
_entry.id   AF-A0A6G2ICY9-F1
#
_cell.length_a   1.000
_cell.length_b   1.000
_cell.length_c   1.000
_cell.angle_alpha   90.00
_cell.angle_beta   90.00
_cell.angle_gamma   90.00
#
_symmetry.space_group_name_H-M   'P 1'
#
loop_
_entity.id
_entity.type
_entity.pdbx_description
1 polymer ?
#
loop_
_entity_poly.entity_id
_entity_poly.type
_entity_poly.pdbx_seq_one_letter_code
_entity_poly.pdbx_strand_id
1 'polypeptide(L)'
;MTIEHVAVIALVVEVAIMVLARFGTERRHWNHHKRRGPAPLKKDDITLVSGALYALAAVAMAVGAVTAHVEWTLSAIGTFALFGILLPAFAANSVMVMATRGRPEAVTWWQRGIACAVAAGGGLVSVGLVG
;
A
#
# COMPACT_ATOMS: atom_id res chain seq x y z
N MET A 1 -1.44 9.91 -22.47
CA MET A 1 -0.74 9.64 -21.20
C MET A 1 -0.07 8.28 -21.34
N THR A 2 1.26 8.17 -21.18
CA THR A 2 1.96 6.88 -21.33
C THR A 2 1.83 6.04 -20.06
N ILE A 3 2.06 4.73 -20.19
CA ILE A 3 1.97 3.77 -19.07
C ILE A 3 2.96 4.15 -17.94
N GLU A 4 4.16 4.63 -18.30
CA GLU A 4 5.14 5.16 -17.33
C GLU A 4 4.60 6.33 -16.50
N HIS A 5 3.87 7.28 -17.13
CA HIS A 5 3.28 8.41 -16.41
C HIS A 5 2.21 7.94 -15.42
N VAL A 6 1.44 6.91 -15.78
CA VAL A 6 0.46 6.31 -14.86
C VAL A 6 1.17 5.67 -13.67
N ALA A 7 2.32 5.04 -13.92
CA ALA A 7 3.11 4.40 -12.88
C ALA A 7 3.78 5.37 -11.91
N VAL A 8 4.34 6.46 -12.42
CA VAL A 8 4.88 7.53 -11.59
C VAL A 8 3.79 8.17 -10.73
N ILE A 9 2.60 8.42 -11.30
CA ILE A 9 1.49 8.99 -10.54
C ILE A 9 1.02 8.03 -9.45
N ALA A 10 0.87 6.73 -9.75
CA ALA A 10 0.50 5.73 -8.75
C ALA A 10 1.52 5.68 -7.60
N LEU A 11 2.82 5.69 -7.92
CA LEU A 11 3.89 5.72 -6.93
C LEU A 11 3.78 6.95 -6.01
N VAL A 12 3.58 8.14 -6.58
CA VAL A 12 3.42 9.38 -5.82
C VAL A 12 2.20 9.30 -4.89
N VAL A 13 1.09 8.75 -5.38
CA VAL A 13 -0.13 8.56 -4.59
C VAL A 13 0.12 7.59 -3.43
N GLU A 14 0.78 6.45 -3.66
CA GLU A 14 1.09 5.47 -2.62
C GLU A 14 1.98 6.05 -1.53
N VAL A 15 3.04 6.77 -1.91
CA VAL A 15 3.93 7.46 -0.97
C VAL A 15 3.15 8.51 -0.17
N ALA A 16 2.30 9.31 -0.82
CA ALA A 16 1.48 10.30 -0.14
C ALA A 16 0.53 9.66 0.88
N ILE A 17 -0.10 8.53 0.53
CA ILE A 17 -0.96 7.75 1.43
C ILE A 17 -0.17 7.26 2.65
N MET A 18 1.02 6.70 2.45
CA MET A 18 1.89 6.23 3.54
C MET A 18 2.29 7.38 4.47
N VAL A 19 2.67 8.54 3.91
CA VAL A 19 3.04 9.74 4.68
C VAL A 19 1.84 10.24 5.49
N LEU A 20 0.66 10.37 4.88
CA LEU A 20 -0.56 10.78 5.57
C LEU A 20 -0.93 9.82 6.71
N ALA A 21 -0.78 8.52 6.49
CA ALA A 21 -1.03 7.52 7.53
C ALA A 21 -0.03 7.65 8.68
N ARG A 22 1.26 7.87 8.40
CA ARG A 22 2.27 8.13 9.43
C ARG A 22 1.96 9.37 10.25
N PHE A 23 1.62 10.48 9.60
CA PHE A 23 1.19 11.69 10.30
C PHE A 23 -0.07 11.45 11.15
N GLY A 24 -1.02 10.67 10.64
CA GLY A 24 -2.23 10.30 11.37
C GLY A 24 -1.96 9.50 12.64
N THR A 25 -1.05 8.52 12.58
CA THR A 25 -0.68 7.70 13.74
C THR A 25 0.14 8.49 14.77
N GLU A 26 1.12 9.29 14.33
CA GLU A 26 1.89 10.18 15.20
C GLU A 26 1.00 11.22 15.90
N ARG A 27 0.06 11.83 15.17
CA ARG A 27 -0.89 12.78 15.76
C ARG A 27 -1.76 12.14 16.84
N ARG A 28 -2.16 10.87 16.67
CA ARG A 28 -2.91 10.13 17.70
C ARG A 28 -2.04 9.78 18.90
N HIS A 29 -0.80 9.36 18.67
CA HIS A 29 0.15 9.08 19.73
C HIS A 29 0.39 10.34 20.58
N TRP A 30 0.56 11.49 19.93
CA TRP A 30 0.68 12.80 20.58
C TRP A 30 -0.58 13.20 21.36
N ASN A 31 -1.77 12.98 20.79
CA ASN A 31 -3.04 13.23 21.48
C ASN A 31 -3.21 12.34 22.71
N HIS A 32 -2.82 11.06 22.63
CA HIS A 32 -2.83 10.16 23.79
C HIS A 32 -1.83 10.59 24.86
N HIS A 33 -0.61 10.97 24.46
CA HIS A 33 0.40 11.52 25.38
C HIS A 33 -0.12 12.77 26.12
N LYS A 34 -0.90 13.61 25.43
CA LYS A 34 -1.60 14.77 26.02
C LYS A 34 -2.90 14.41 26.79
N ARG A 35 -3.17 13.11 27.01
CA ARG A 35 -4.41 12.56 27.63
C ARG A 35 -5.71 12.97 26.92
N ARG A 36 -5.65 13.29 25.63
CA ARG A 36 -6.79 13.71 24.79
C ARG A 36 -7.34 12.59 23.89
N GLY A 37 -7.05 11.33 24.18
CA GLY A 37 -7.54 10.21 23.38
C GLY A 37 -7.14 8.82 23.86
N PRO A 38 -7.73 7.78 23.27
CA PRO A 38 -7.46 6.37 23.60
C PRO A 38 -6.01 5.99 23.29
N ALA A 39 -5.50 4.97 24.00
CA ALA A 39 -4.15 4.47 23.80
C ALA A 39 -3.98 3.86 22.39
N PRO A 40 -2.87 4.16 21.68
CA PRO A 40 -2.58 3.54 20.40
C PRO A 40 -2.35 2.04 20.57
N LEU A 41 -2.95 1.24 19.69
CA LEU A 41 -2.83 -0.21 19.72
C LEU A 41 -1.62 -0.64 18.88
N LYS A 42 -1.03 -1.80 19.20
CA LYS A 42 0.06 -2.38 18.39
C LYS A 42 -0.34 -2.63 16.93
N LYS A 43 -1.66 -2.71 16.66
CA LYS A 43 -2.27 -2.86 15.34
C LYS A 43 -2.43 -1.53 14.57
N ASP A 44 -2.13 -0.39 15.20
CA ASP A 44 -2.00 0.91 14.54
C ASP A 44 -0.63 1.08 13.85
N ASP A 45 0.28 0.12 14.01
CA ASP A 45 1.58 0.19 13.36
C ASP A 45 1.44 -0.07 11.86
N ILE A 46 1.71 0.97 11.07
CA ILE A 46 1.68 0.92 9.61
C ILE A 46 2.67 -0.09 9.03
N THR A 47 3.69 -0.50 9.80
CA THR A 47 4.69 -1.50 9.38
C THR A 47 4.20 -2.94 9.47
N LEU A 48 3.12 -3.18 10.24
CA LEU A 48 2.48 -4.48 10.41
C LEU A 48 1.51 -4.75 9.25
N VAL A 49 2.06 -4.98 8.06
CA VAL A 49 1.31 -5.30 6.84
C VAL A 49 0.89 -6.77 6.85
N SER A 50 -0.38 -7.04 6.55
CA SER A 50 -0.89 -8.41 6.40
C SER A 50 -0.25 -9.12 5.19
N GLY A 51 0.16 -10.37 5.37
CA GLY A 51 0.66 -11.23 4.28
C GLY A 51 -0.31 -11.34 3.09
N ALA A 52 -1.62 -11.17 3.32
CA ALA A 52 -2.62 -11.17 2.26
C ALA A 52 -2.49 -9.97 1.29
N LEU A 53 -2.05 -8.80 1.78
CA LEU A 53 -1.83 -7.62 0.93
C LEU A 53 -0.59 -7.78 0.06
N TYR A 54 0.48 -8.36 0.62
CA TYR A 54 1.67 -8.72 -0.17
C TYR A 54 1.33 -9.76 -1.23
N ALA A 55 0.54 -10.78 -0.89
CA ALA A 55 0.11 -11.79 -1.85
C ALA A 55 -0.72 -11.19 -3.01
N LEU A 56 -1.65 -10.28 -2.70
CA LEU A 56 -2.46 -9.59 -3.72
C LEU A 56 -1.59 -8.73 -4.65
N ALA A 57 -0.68 -7.94 -4.09
CA ALA A 57 0.22 -7.09 -4.87
C ALA A 57 1.15 -7.94 -5.77
N ALA A 58 1.69 -9.04 -5.23
CA ALA A 58 2.51 -9.99 -5.99
C ALA A 58 1.75 -10.64 -7.16
N VAL A 59 0.51 -11.07 -6.93
CA VAL A 59 -0.34 -11.67 -7.99
C VAL A 59 -0.65 -10.62 -9.07
N ALA A 60 -1.03 -9.41 -8.68
CA ALA A 60 -1.37 -8.36 -9.64
C ALA A 60 -0.15 -7.95 -10.49
N MET A 61 1.01 -7.78 -9.86
CA MET A 61 2.27 -7.51 -10.57
C MET A 61 2.62 -8.65 -11.53
N ALA A 62 2.57 -9.90 -11.08
CA ALA A 62 2.90 -11.05 -11.92
C ALA A 62 1.99 -11.15 -13.16
N VAL A 63 0.69 -10.92 -12.99
CA VAL A 63 -0.28 -10.88 -14.11
C VAL A 63 0.06 -9.75 -15.09
N GLY A 64 0.37 -8.56 -14.60
CA GLY A 64 0.75 -7.44 -15.45
C GLY A 64 2.06 -7.68 -16.20
N ALA A 65 3.09 -8.21 -15.53
CA ALA A 65 4.40 -8.50 -16.14
C ALA A 65 4.30 -9.56 -17.25
N VAL A 66 3.45 -10.59 -17.05
CA VAL A 66 3.18 -11.62 -18.07
C VAL A 66 2.45 -11.03 -19.27
N THR A 67 1.44 -10.19 -19.05
CA THR A 67 0.66 -9.59 -20.14
C THR A 67 1.44 -8.56 -20.96
N ALA A 68 2.39 -7.86 -20.34
CA ALA A 68 3.26 -6.90 -21.00
C ALA A 68 4.55 -7.52 -21.60
N HIS A 69 4.72 -8.85 -21.52
CA HIS A 69 5.91 -9.55 -22.00
C HIS A 69 7.24 -8.97 -21.50
N VAL A 70 7.29 -8.58 -20.22
CA VAL A 70 8.48 -7.93 -19.65
C VAL A 70 9.64 -8.92 -19.57
N GLU A 71 10.85 -8.43 -19.90
CA GLU A 71 12.07 -9.19 -19.70
C GLU A 71 12.42 -9.33 -18.21
N TRP A 72 12.59 -10.58 -17.78
CA TRP A 72 12.91 -10.92 -16.39
C TRP A 72 14.39 -10.73 -16.09
N THR A 73 14.83 -9.48 -16.05
CA THR A 73 16.16 -9.11 -15.58
C THR A 73 16.21 -9.01 -14.05
N LEU A 74 17.40 -9.14 -13.45
CA LEU A 74 17.56 -8.96 -12.00
C LEU A 74 17.11 -7.55 -11.54
N SER A 75 17.32 -6.55 -12.41
CA SER A 75 16.86 -5.18 -12.17
C SER A 75 15.34 -5.10 -12.16
N ALA A 76 14.67 -5.71 -13.15
CA ALA A 76 13.21 -5.77 -13.22
C ALA A 76 12.60 -6.45 -11.98
N ILE A 77 13.19 -7.56 -11.54
CA ILE A 77 12.75 -8.28 -10.33
C ILE A 77 12.86 -7.38 -9.09
N GLY A 78 13.96 -6.63 -8.95
CA GLY A 78 14.14 -5.66 -7.87
C GLY A 78 13.08 -4.56 -7.89
N THR A 79 12.82 -3.99 -9.07
CA THR A 79 11.78 -2.95 -9.26
C THR A 79 10.39 -3.50 -8.93
N PHE A 80 10.06 -4.71 -9.36
CA PHE A 80 8.77 -5.34 -9.05
C PHE A 80 8.61 -5.67 -7.57
N ALA A 81 9.65 -6.19 -6.91
CA ALA A 81 9.60 -6.46 -5.49
C ALA A 81 9.34 -5.17 -4.68
N LEU A 82 10.05 -4.08 -5.02
CA LEU A 82 9.92 -2.81 -4.32
C LEU A 82 8.62 -2.09 -4.64
N PHE A 83 8.36 -1.84 -5.92
CA PHE A 83 7.28 -0.95 -6.37
C PHE A 83 6.00 -1.68 -6.77
N GLY A 84 6.07 -2.98 -7.08
CA GLY A 84 4.90 -3.79 -7.41
C GLY A 84 4.34 -4.60 -6.24
N ILE A 85 5.11 -4.79 -5.17
CA ILE A 85 4.72 -5.66 -4.05
C ILE A 85 4.82 -4.93 -2.72
N LEU A 86 6.01 -4.47 -2.34
CA LEU A 86 6.24 -3.85 -1.03
C LEU A 86 5.44 -2.55 -0.89
N LEU A 87 5.65 -1.59 -1.78
CA LEU A 87 5.06 -0.26 -1.69
C LEU A 87 3.52 -0.27 -1.77
N PRO A 88 2.88 -1.01 -2.69
CA PRO A 88 1.43 -1.12 -2.76
C PRO A 88 0.82 -1.77 -1.52
N ALA A 89 1.49 -2.79 -0.94
CA ALA A 89 1.01 -3.46 0.26
C ALA A 89 1.13 -2.54 1.50
N PHE A 90 2.20 -1.75 1.61
CA PHE A 90 2.31 -0.72 2.65
C PHE A 90 1.25 0.37 2.48
N ALA A 91 0.99 0.82 1.25
CA ALA A 91 -0.04 1.81 0.96
C ALA A 91 -1.44 1.29 1.31
N ALA A 92 -1.76 0.05 0.93
CA ALA A 92 -3.01 -0.60 1.28
C ALA A 92 -3.19 -0.75 2.80
N ASN A 93 -2.14 -1.15 3.53
CA ASN A 93 -2.17 -1.23 4.98
C ASN A 93 -2.37 0.15 5.63
N SER A 94 -1.73 1.17 5.07
CA SER A 94 -1.87 2.57 5.49
C SER A 94 -3.31 3.07 5.35
N VAL A 95 -3.99 2.74 4.26
CA VAL A 95 -5.43 3.02 4.08
C VAL A 95 -6.26 2.33 5.16
N MET A 96 -6.00 1.04 5.43
CA MET A 96 -6.73 0.33 6.48
C MET A 96 -6.53 0.93 7.87
N VAL A 97 -5.29 1.28 8.24
CA VAL A 97 -4.97 1.88 9.56
C VAL A 97 -5.62 3.27 9.70
N MET A 98 -5.63 4.08 8.64
CA MET A 98 -6.33 5.36 8.63
C MET A 98 -7.84 5.18 8.79
N ALA A 99 -8.43 4.27 8.02
CA ALA A 99 -9.88 4.05 7.96
C ALA A 99 -10.46 3.43 9.24
N THR A 100 -9.74 2.49 9.85
CA THR A 100 -10.19 1.76 11.05
C THR A 100 -9.82 2.46 12.35
N ARG A 101 -8.94 3.44 12.27
CA ARG A 101 -8.26 4.04 13.41
C ARG A 101 -7.63 3.02 14.39
N GLY A 102 -7.14 1.88 13.87
CA GLY A 102 -6.56 0.82 14.71
C GLY A 102 -7.58 -0.15 15.31
N ARG A 103 -8.87 0.00 15.00
CA ARG A 103 -9.94 -0.91 15.44
C ARG A 103 -10.36 -1.84 14.28
N PRO A 104 -9.67 -2.98 14.10
CA PRO A 104 -9.94 -3.90 12.98
C PRO A 104 -11.32 -4.57 13.03
N GLU A 105 -12.03 -4.49 14.15
CA GLU A 105 -13.38 -5.04 14.31
C GLU A 105 -14.46 -4.13 13.69
N ALA A 106 -14.14 -2.86 13.41
CA ALA A 106 -15.03 -1.90 12.77
C ALA A 106 -14.81 -1.80 11.25
N VAL A 107 -14.10 -2.76 10.65
CA VAL A 107 -13.75 -2.73 9.23
C VAL A 107 -14.99 -3.02 8.39
N THR A 108 -15.48 -1.99 7.71
CA THR A 108 -16.54 -2.17 6.71
C THR A 108 -15.97 -2.86 5.46
N TRP A 109 -16.79 -3.68 4.80
CA TRP A 109 -16.38 -4.39 3.58
C TRP A 109 -15.83 -3.44 2.50
N TRP A 110 -16.39 -2.23 2.40
CA TRP A 110 -15.89 -1.17 1.53
C TRP A 110 -14.45 -0.73 1.82
N GLN A 111 -14.06 -0.63 3.09
CA GLN A 111 -12.69 -0.25 3.47
C GLN A 111 -11.66 -1.34 3.13
N ARG A 112 -12.06 -2.61 3.25
CA ARG A 112 -11.28 -3.74 2.73
C ARG A 112 -11.17 -3.70 1.21
N GLY A 113 -12.26 -3.38 0.52
CA GLY A 113 -12.28 -3.24 -0.93
C GLY A 113 -11.28 -2.19 -1.43
N ILE A 114 -11.22 -1.02 -0.80
CA ILE A 114 -10.27 0.05 -1.16
C ILE A 114 -8.82 -0.39 -0.94
N ALA A 115 -8.52 -1.04 0.20
CA ALA A 115 -7.17 -1.54 0.45
C ALA A 115 -6.74 -2.59 -0.57
N CYS A 116 -7.64 -3.52 -0.93
CA CYS A 116 -7.38 -4.49 -1.99
C CYS A 116 -7.20 -3.83 -3.36
N ALA A 117 -7.98 -2.79 -3.68
CA ALA A 117 -7.86 -2.05 -4.94
C ALA A 117 -6.53 -1.30 -5.03
N VAL A 118 -6.03 -0.73 -3.92
CA VAL A 118 -4.70 -0.09 -3.87
C VAL A 118 -3.59 -1.12 -4.06
N ALA A 119 -3.65 -2.25 -3.34
CA ALA A 119 -2.64 -3.31 -3.49
C ALA A 119 -2.61 -3.89 -4.92
N ALA A 120 -3.77 -4.17 -5.49
CA ALA A 120 -3.88 -4.71 -6.84
C ALA A 120 -3.52 -3.66 -7.92
N GLY A 121 -3.96 -2.42 -7.74
CA GLY A 121 -3.69 -1.32 -8.65
C GLY A 121 -2.19 -0.98 -8.71
N GLY A 122 -1.54 -0.83 -7.55
CA GLY A 122 -0.10 -0.59 -7.48
C GLY A 122 0.72 -1.71 -8.11
N GLY A 123 0.37 -2.96 -7.83
CA GLY A 123 1.01 -4.12 -8.45
C GLY A 123 0.93 -4.12 -9.96
N LEU A 124 -0.26 -3.92 -10.53
CA LEU A 124 -0.48 -3.86 -11.98
C LEU A 124 0.25 -2.68 -12.65
N VAL A 125 0.20 -1.51 -12.01
CA VAL A 125 0.73 -0.28 -12.58
C VAL A 125 2.28 -0.25 -12.54
N SER A 126 2.90 -0.95 -11.58
CA SER A 126 4.37 -1.05 -11.47
C SER A 126 5.05 -1.65 -12.71
N VAL A 127 4.33 -2.40 -13.52
CA VAL A 127 4.78 -2.97 -14.81
C VAL A 127 5.21 -1.86 -15.78
N GLY A 128 4.56 -0.71 -15.69
CA GLY A 128 4.90 0.48 -16.45
C GLY A 128 6.21 1.18 -16.06
N LEU A 129 6.87 0.77 -14.98
CA LEU A 129 8.18 1.31 -14.59
C LEU A 129 9.35 0.53 -15.22
N VAL A 130 9.05 -0.62 -15.84
CA VAL A 130 10.07 -1.54 -16.39
C VAL A 130 9.95 -1.68 -17.90
N GLY A 131 8.74 -1.51 -18.48
CA GLY A 131 8.50 -1.59 -19.92
C GLY A 131 8.41 -0.24 -20.60
#